data_AF-A0A127SZW7-F1
#
_entry.id   AF-A0A127SZW7-F1
#
_cell.length_a   1.000
_cell.length_b   1.000
_cell.length_c   1.000
_cell.angle_alpha   90.00
_cell.angle_beta   90.00
_cell.angle_gamma   90.00
#
_symmetry.space_group_name_H-M   'P 1'
#
loop_
_entity.id
_entity.type
_entity.pdbx_description
1 polymer ?
#
loop_
_entity_poly.entity_id
_entity_poly.type
_entity_poly.pdbx_seq_one_letter_code
_entity_poly.pdbx_strand_id
1 'polypeptide(L)'
;VVTIITIFLVMFPYLFFKSGGYKGGMVSFYIFGILFTVFMLEGKVMFFTAFMEMVVYIATIMIAYQNPQMVVWFSSEKEVVMDLLIGFCASSISVAAVMYLHFRMYNKQQEILEEARIEAQSANKAKSAFLANMSHEIRTPINVMLGMNEMILRESESEEIRQYAKSIERSGGYLISLINNILDISRIESGKMEIEEGKYELRQLLDEVM
;
A
#
# COMPACT_ATOMS: atom_id res chain seq x y z
N VAL A 1 18.08 -4.09 11.25
CA VAL A 1 18.89 -5.26 10.83
C VAL A 1 20.22 -5.33 11.57
N VAL A 2 21.13 -4.35 11.42
CA VAL A 2 22.46 -4.40 12.07
C VAL A 2 22.37 -4.55 13.59
N THR A 3 21.47 -3.81 14.25
CA THR A 3 21.26 -3.91 15.71
C THR A 3 20.74 -5.28 16.14
N ILE A 4 19.79 -5.86 15.41
CA ILE A 4 19.22 -7.20 15.63
C ILE A 4 20.32 -8.26 15.48
N ILE A 5 21.09 -8.19 14.41
CA ILE A 5 22.23 -9.09 14.16
C ILE A 5 23.24 -9.01 15.30
N THR A 6 23.66 -7.80 15.70
CA THR A 6 24.65 -7.64 16.77
C THR A 6 24.14 -8.13 18.12
N ILE A 7 22.88 -7.86 18.47
CA ILE A 7 22.33 -8.26 19.76
C ILE A 7 22.07 -9.78 19.78
N PHE A 8 21.30 -10.31 18.83
CA PHE A 8 20.84 -11.70 18.91
C PHE A 8 21.86 -12.72 18.39
N LEU A 9 22.70 -12.37 17.40
CA LEU A 9 23.68 -13.30 16.85
C LEU A 9 25.06 -13.21 17.52
N VAL A 10 25.33 -12.16 18.31
CA VAL A 10 26.65 -11.99 18.96
C VAL A 10 26.52 -11.84 20.48
N MET A 11 25.75 -10.87 20.96
CA MET A 11 25.64 -10.60 22.40
C MET A 11 24.94 -11.74 23.15
N PHE A 12 23.85 -12.30 22.60
CA PHE A 12 23.09 -13.36 23.27
C PHE A 12 23.85 -14.69 23.37
N PRO A 13 24.61 -15.13 22.35
CA PRO A 13 25.54 -16.25 22.49
C PRO A 13 26.59 -16.00 23.58
N TYR A 14 27.17 -14.81 23.65
CA TYR A 14 28.13 -14.46 24.70
C TYR A 14 27.51 -14.57 26.10
N LEU A 15 26.31 -13.99 26.28
CA LEU A 15 25.58 -14.08 27.56
C LEU A 15 25.17 -15.51 27.91
N PHE A 16 24.80 -16.32 26.92
CA PHE A 16 24.46 -17.73 27.13
C PHE A 16 25.58 -18.49 27.84
N PHE A 17 26.83 -18.37 27.40
CA PHE A 17 27.96 -19.04 28.06
C PHE A 17 28.33 -18.44 29.42
N LYS A 18 27.94 -17.20 29.70
CA LYS A 18 28.22 -16.52 30.98
C LYS A 18 27.11 -16.64 32.02
N SER A 19 25.89 -17.03 31.62
CA SER A 19 24.68 -17.04 32.45
C SER A 19 24.02 -18.43 32.48
N GLY A 20 24.78 -19.46 32.85
CA GLY A 20 24.24 -20.81 33.09
C GLY A 20 23.76 -21.58 31.86
N GLY A 21 23.99 -21.08 30.65
CA GLY A 21 23.66 -21.75 29.39
C GLY A 21 22.18 -22.11 29.28
N TYR A 22 21.91 -23.34 28.86
CA TYR A 22 20.54 -23.86 28.68
C TYR A 22 19.82 -24.16 30.00
N LYS A 23 20.51 -24.08 31.14
CA LYS A 23 19.91 -24.23 32.48
C LYS A 23 19.44 -22.89 33.07
N GLY A 24 19.75 -21.75 32.43
CA GLY A 24 19.34 -20.42 32.85
C GLY A 24 18.16 -19.84 32.06
N GLY A 25 17.80 -18.59 32.38
CA GLY A 25 16.75 -17.79 31.74
C GLY A 25 17.06 -17.33 30.33
N MET A 26 18.26 -17.60 29.82
CA MET A 26 18.66 -17.23 28.45
C MET A 26 17.75 -17.84 27.37
N VAL A 27 17.15 -18.99 27.63
CA VAL A 27 16.15 -19.61 26.74
C VAL A 27 14.99 -18.66 26.42
N SER A 28 14.48 -17.95 27.44
CA SER A 28 13.38 -16.99 27.28
C SER A 28 13.79 -15.78 26.43
N PHE A 29 15.04 -15.32 26.55
CA PHE A 29 15.59 -14.25 25.72
C PHE A 29 15.74 -14.67 24.26
N TYR A 30 16.15 -15.90 23.95
CA TYR A 30 16.21 -16.39 22.57
C TYR A 30 14.82 -16.46 21.92
N ILE A 31 13.80 -16.91 22.65
CA ILE A 31 12.40 -16.89 22.18
C ILE A 31 11.96 -15.46 21.89
N PHE A 32 12.25 -14.53 22.80
CA PHE A 32 11.98 -13.10 22.60
C PHE A 32 12.71 -12.56 21.36
N GLY A 33 13.99 -12.91 21.17
CA GLY A 33 14.77 -12.47 20.01
C GLY A 33 14.14 -12.88 18.68
N ILE A 34 13.73 -14.15 18.57
CA ILE A 34 13.05 -14.65 17.36
C ILE A 34 11.74 -13.91 17.13
N LEU A 35 10.90 -13.75 18.17
CA LEU A 35 9.64 -13.01 18.05
C LEU A 35 9.89 -11.56 17.64
N PHE A 36 10.87 -10.90 18.26
CA PHE A 36 11.25 -9.54 17.94
C PHE A 36 11.69 -9.42 16.47
N THR A 37 12.52 -10.34 15.99
CA THR A 37 12.98 -10.39 14.61
C THR A 37 11.83 -10.58 13.63
N VAL A 38 10.86 -11.45 13.96
CA VAL A 38 9.66 -11.65 13.14
C VAL A 38 8.78 -10.40 13.09
N PHE A 39 8.63 -9.67 14.19
CA PHE A 39 7.79 -8.47 14.22
C PHE A 39 8.47 -7.22 13.66
N MET A 40 9.81 -7.15 13.70
CA MET A 40 10.55 -5.93 13.37
C MET A 40 11.19 -5.94 11.98
N LEU A 41 11.31 -7.10 11.33
CA LEU A 41 11.87 -7.22 10.00
C LEU A 41 10.80 -7.64 9.00
N GLU A 42 10.91 -7.11 7.78
CA GLU A 42 9.98 -7.40 6.70
C GLU A 42 10.65 -8.24 5.60
N GLY A 43 9.82 -8.97 4.86
CA GLY A 43 10.22 -9.70 3.65
C GLY A 43 11.19 -10.86 3.91
N LYS A 44 12.07 -11.12 2.93
CA LYS A 44 12.98 -12.29 2.96
C LYS A 44 14.03 -12.22 4.07
N VAL A 45 14.41 -11.00 4.48
CA VAL A 45 15.42 -10.78 5.52
C VAL A 45 14.93 -11.29 6.87
N MET A 46 13.63 -11.15 7.16
CA MET A 46 13.00 -11.70 8.36
C MET A 46 13.23 -13.22 8.47
N PHE A 47 12.83 -13.97 7.43
CA PHE A 47 12.96 -15.43 7.42
C PHE A 47 14.42 -15.89 7.54
N PHE A 48 15.33 -15.24 6.80
CA PHE A 48 16.75 -15.56 6.87
C PHE A 48 17.32 -15.30 8.27
N THR A 49 16.99 -14.16 8.88
CA THR A 49 17.52 -13.77 10.19
C THR A 49 16.98 -14.66 11.29
N ALA A 50 15.66 -14.94 11.30
CA ALA A 50 15.04 -15.84 12.27
C ALA A 50 15.58 -17.28 12.16
N PHE A 51 15.82 -17.75 10.92
CA PHE A 51 16.49 -19.04 10.70
C PHE A 51 17.91 -19.06 11.27
N MET A 52 18.69 -18.01 11.01
CA MET A 52 20.05 -17.89 11.56
C MET A 52 20.05 -17.82 13.09
N GLU A 53 19.11 -17.13 13.71
CA GLU A 53 18.95 -17.08 15.17
C GLU A 53 18.65 -18.46 15.75
N MET A 54 17.77 -19.23 15.11
CA MET A 54 17.47 -20.60 15.51
C MET A 54 18.70 -21.51 15.38
N VAL A 55 19.44 -21.40 14.28
CA VAL A 55 20.69 -22.15 14.06
C VAL A 55 21.72 -21.79 15.14
N VAL A 56 21.89 -20.50 15.45
CA VAL A 56 22.81 -20.04 16.49
C VAL A 56 22.39 -20.55 17.86
N TYR A 57 21.10 -20.50 18.20
CA TYR A 57 20.61 -21.02 19.48
C TYR A 57 20.85 -22.53 19.63
N ILE A 58 20.59 -23.30 18.57
CA ILE A 58 20.87 -24.74 18.58
C ILE A 58 22.39 -24.98 18.73
N ALA A 59 23.22 -24.23 18.01
CA ALA A 59 24.66 -24.35 18.07
C ALA A 59 25.20 -24.03 19.48
N THR A 60 24.71 -22.98 20.15
CA THR A 60 25.16 -22.64 21.51
C THR A 60 24.81 -23.74 22.51
N ILE A 61 23.62 -24.35 22.39
CA ILE A 61 23.25 -25.54 23.20
C ILE A 61 24.18 -26.72 22.93
N MET A 62 24.42 -27.06 21.67
CA MET A 62 25.30 -28.19 21.32
C MET A 62 26.73 -27.98 21.83
N ILE A 63 27.27 -26.77 21.65
CA ILE A 63 28.61 -26.40 22.11
C ILE A 63 28.70 -26.47 23.63
N ALA A 64 27.69 -25.97 24.35
CA ALA A 64 27.63 -26.05 25.82
C ALA A 64 27.51 -27.48 26.33
N TYR A 65 26.82 -28.37 25.60
CA TYR A 65 26.72 -29.78 25.96
C TYR A 65 28.04 -30.53 25.75
N GLN A 66 28.72 -30.30 24.62
CA GLN A 66 29.99 -30.94 24.30
C GLN A 66 31.16 -30.40 25.12
N ASN A 67 31.12 -29.12 25.50
CA ASN A 67 32.19 -28.43 26.22
C ASN A 67 31.65 -27.72 27.47
N PRO A 68 31.24 -28.47 28.51
CA PRO A 68 30.64 -27.89 29.71
C PRO A 68 31.56 -26.89 30.42
N GLN A 69 32.88 -27.02 30.28
CA GLN A 69 33.88 -26.13 30.88
C GLN A 69 33.83 -24.68 30.35
N MET A 70 33.21 -24.43 29.18
CA MET A 70 33.08 -23.08 28.64
C MET A 70 31.90 -22.31 29.23
N VAL A 71 30.96 -23.00 29.88
CA VAL A 71 29.77 -22.41 30.47
C VAL A 71 30.03 -22.13 31.94
N VAL A 72 29.72 -20.91 32.38
CA VAL A 72 29.68 -20.57 33.80
C VAL A 72 28.35 -21.07 34.37
N TRP A 73 28.41 -22.25 34.99
CA TRP A 73 27.23 -22.87 35.61
C TRP A 73 26.90 -22.21 36.96
N PHE A 74 25.60 -22.12 37.26
CA PHE A 74 25.11 -21.69 38.55
C PHE A 74 25.55 -22.65 39.66
N SER A 75 25.87 -22.10 40.82
CA SER A 75 26.37 -22.88 41.97
C SER A 75 25.24 -23.32 42.90
N SER A 76 24.06 -22.70 42.81
CA SER A 76 22.90 -22.99 43.64
C SER A 76 21.61 -23.06 42.83
N GLU A 77 20.69 -23.96 43.22
CA GLU A 77 19.33 -23.99 42.66
C GLU A 77 18.61 -22.64 42.82
N LYS A 78 18.90 -21.90 43.89
CA LYS A 78 18.34 -20.56 44.10
C LYS A 78 18.76 -19.58 43.00
N GLU A 79 20.00 -19.66 42.52
CA GLU A 79 20.50 -18.81 41.42
C GLU A 79 19.80 -19.16 40.11
N VAL A 80 19.63 -20.46 39.83
CA VAL A 80 18.90 -20.96 38.65
C VAL A 80 17.47 -20.43 38.64
N VAL A 81 16.74 -20.58 39.74
CA VAL A 81 15.34 -20.14 39.84
C VAL A 81 15.25 -18.62 39.70
N MET A 82 16.15 -17.87 40.32
CA MET A 82 16.16 -16.41 40.21
C MET A 82 16.41 -15.95 38.77
N ASP A 83 17.39 -16.54 38.09
CA ASP A 83 17.72 -16.20 36.70
C ASP A 83 16.59 -16.55 35.72
N LEU A 84 15.93 -17.71 35.92
CA LEU A 84 14.75 -18.10 35.15
C LEU A 84 13.59 -17.10 35.34
N LEU A 85 13.31 -16.68 36.58
CA LEU A 85 12.26 -15.70 36.86
C LEU A 85 12.58 -14.34 36.25
N ILE A 86 13.81 -13.87 36.37
CA ILE A 86 14.25 -12.60 35.77
C ILE A 86 14.14 -12.68 34.25
N GLY A 87 14.66 -13.75 33.64
CA GLY A 87 14.62 -13.95 32.19
C GLY A 87 13.20 -13.99 31.65
N PHE A 88 12.32 -14.75 32.28
CA PHE A 88 10.91 -14.84 31.89
C PHE A 88 10.17 -13.51 32.03
N CYS A 89 10.32 -12.82 33.16
CA CYS A 89 9.68 -11.53 33.38
C CYS A 89 10.21 -10.46 32.41
N ALA A 90 11.53 -10.37 32.24
CA ALA A 90 12.16 -9.43 31.32
C ALA A 90 11.69 -9.68 29.88
N SER A 91 11.74 -10.92 29.40
CA SER A 91 11.27 -11.26 28.04
C SER A 91 9.79 -10.96 27.86
N SER A 92 8.95 -11.29 28.85
CA SER A 92 7.50 -11.08 28.77
C SER A 92 7.14 -9.59 28.72
N ILE A 93 7.79 -8.76 29.55
CA ILE A 93 7.61 -7.31 29.53
C ILE A 93 8.09 -6.72 28.20
N SER A 94 9.24 -7.17 27.69
CA SER A 94 9.76 -6.72 26.40
C SER A 94 8.83 -7.08 25.25
N VAL A 95 8.31 -8.32 25.18
CA VAL A 95 7.30 -8.73 24.18
C VAL A 95 6.05 -7.87 24.30
N ALA A 96 5.49 -7.72 25.49
CA ALA A 96 4.26 -6.96 25.70
C ALA A 96 4.41 -5.49 25.28
N ALA A 97 5.54 -4.85 25.62
CA ALA A 97 5.83 -3.49 25.23
C ALA A 97 5.94 -3.34 23.70
N VAL A 98 6.67 -4.25 23.04
CA VAL A 98 6.83 -4.24 21.58
C VAL A 98 5.49 -4.48 20.88
N MET A 99 4.70 -5.46 21.32
CA MET A 99 3.38 -5.74 20.74
C MET A 99 2.41 -4.58 20.92
N TYR A 100 2.40 -3.94 22.10
CA TYR A 100 1.56 -2.77 22.36
C TYR A 100 1.92 -1.61 21.43
N LEU A 101 3.21 -1.29 21.29
CA LEU A 101 3.67 -0.22 20.40
C LEU A 101 3.37 -0.55 18.93
N HIS A 102 3.63 -1.79 18.51
CA HIS A 102 3.34 -2.24 17.16
C HIS A 102 1.85 -2.12 16.83
N PHE A 103 0.97 -2.60 17.71
CA PHE A 103 -0.49 -2.50 17.52
C PHE A 103 -0.96 -1.05 17.47
N ARG A 104 -0.41 -0.18 18.32
CA ARG A 104 -0.72 1.25 18.30
C ARG A 104 -0.28 1.94 17.02
N MET A 105 0.91 1.63 16.52
CA MET A 105 1.41 2.16 15.25
C MET A 105 0.55 1.67 14.09
N TYR A 106 0.22 0.39 14.06
CA TYR A 106 -0.64 -0.21 13.04
C TYR A 106 -2.02 0.46 12.98
N ASN A 107 -2.69 0.62 14.13
CA ASN A 107 -4.01 1.25 14.17
C ASN A 107 -3.97 2.72 13.72
N LYS A 108 -2.93 3.46 14.12
CA LYS A 108 -2.77 4.86 13.69
C LYS A 108 -2.50 4.97 12.19
N GLN A 109 -1.72 4.05 11.62
CA GLN A 109 -1.50 4.00 10.17
C GLN A 109 -2.79 3.66 9.41
N GLN A 110 -3.61 2.74 9.94
CA GLN A 110 -4.91 2.41 9.37
C GLN A 110 -5.87 3.60 9.37
N GLU A 111 -5.93 4.35 10.47
CA GLU A 111 -6.76 5.56 10.58
C GLU A 111 -6.34 6.63 9.56
N ILE A 112 -5.05 6.94 9.49
CA ILE A 112 -4.50 7.91 8.52
C ILE A 112 -4.77 7.47 7.08
N LEU A 113 -4.62 6.17 6.79
CA LEU A 113 -4.86 5.62 5.46
C LEU A 113 -6.33 5.73 5.07
N GLU A 114 -7.24 5.46 6.02
CA GLU A 114 -8.68 5.57 5.78
C GLU A 114 -9.11 7.02 5.59
N GLU A 115 -8.59 7.95 6.39
CA GLU A 115 -8.83 9.39 6.21
C GLU A 115 -8.36 9.88 4.84
N ALA A 116 -7.12 9.54 4.45
CA ALA A 116 -6.58 9.89 3.13
C ALA A 116 -7.39 9.27 1.99
N ARG A 117 -7.86 8.03 2.17
CA ARG A 117 -8.74 7.35 1.21
C ARG A 117 -10.07 8.07 1.06
N ILE A 118 -10.72 8.44 2.17
CA ILE A 118 -11.99 9.17 2.17
C ILE A 118 -11.83 10.53 1.50
N GLU A 119 -10.76 11.26 1.81
CA GLU A 119 -10.46 12.55 1.18
C GLU A 119 -10.29 12.40 -0.34
N ALA A 120 -9.46 11.46 -0.79
CA ALA A 120 -9.26 11.19 -2.21
C ALA A 120 -10.55 10.80 -2.93
N GLN A 121 -11.40 9.98 -2.31
CA GLN A 121 -12.71 9.62 -2.86
C GLN A 121 -13.66 10.81 -2.96
N SER A 122 -13.68 11.67 -1.94
CA SER A 122 -14.49 12.88 -1.94
C SER A 122 -14.07 13.86 -3.05
N ALA A 123 -12.76 14.04 -3.24
CA ALA A 123 -12.18 14.88 -4.28
C ALA A 123 -12.52 14.33 -5.69
N ASN A 124 -12.41 13.01 -5.90
CA ASN A 124 -12.79 12.38 -7.16
C ASN A 124 -14.29 12.53 -7.47
N LYS A 125 -15.15 12.40 -6.45
CA LYS A 125 -16.59 12.60 -6.60
C LYS A 125 -16.90 14.06 -6.97
N ALA A 126 -16.25 15.03 -6.30
CA ALA A 126 -16.40 16.45 -6.60
C ALA A 126 -15.90 16.79 -8.01
N LYS A 127 -14.73 16.28 -8.42
CA LYS A 127 -14.19 16.40 -9.79
C LYS A 127 -15.19 15.89 -10.82
N SER A 128 -15.73 14.69 -10.61
CA SER A 128 -16.69 14.08 -11.55
C SER A 128 -17.98 14.90 -11.65
N ALA A 129 -18.51 15.37 -10.52
CA ALA A 129 -19.70 16.22 -10.49
C ALA A 129 -19.46 17.56 -11.19
N PHE A 130 -18.31 18.19 -10.95
CA PHE A 130 -17.91 19.43 -11.61
C PHE A 130 -17.84 19.26 -13.12
N LEU A 131 -17.16 18.23 -13.63
CA LEU A 131 -17.04 17.98 -15.07
C LEU A 131 -18.40 17.71 -15.73
N ALA A 132 -19.26 16.92 -15.08
CA ALA A 132 -20.61 16.65 -15.57
C ALA A 132 -21.44 17.94 -15.68
N ASN A 133 -21.42 18.78 -14.64
CA ASN A 133 -22.15 20.05 -14.63
C ASN A 133 -21.62 21.01 -15.70
N MET A 134 -20.29 21.18 -15.79
CA MET A 134 -19.67 22.03 -16.80
C MET A 134 -20.01 21.56 -18.22
N SER A 135 -20.06 20.26 -18.48
CA SER A 135 -20.47 19.75 -19.79
C SER A 135 -21.91 20.15 -20.15
N HIS A 136 -22.85 20.10 -19.19
CA HIS A 136 -24.22 20.55 -19.44
C HIS A 136 -24.29 22.06 -19.70
N GLU A 137 -23.57 22.85 -18.91
CA GLU A 137 -23.53 24.31 -19.05
C GLU A 137 -22.85 24.76 -20.34
N ILE A 138 -21.83 24.05 -20.82
CA ILE A 138 -21.13 24.37 -22.08
C ILE A 138 -21.91 23.89 -23.30
N ARG A 139 -22.62 22.75 -23.23
CA ARG A 139 -23.40 22.21 -24.35
C ARG A 139 -24.49 23.18 -24.80
N THR A 140 -25.17 23.84 -23.86
CA THR A 140 -26.27 24.77 -24.16
C THR A 140 -25.85 25.92 -25.08
N PRO A 141 -24.85 26.76 -24.75
CA PRO A 141 -24.41 27.85 -25.62
C PRO A 141 -23.79 27.36 -26.93
N ILE A 142 -23.05 26.24 -26.93
CA ILE A 142 -22.52 25.67 -28.19
C ILE A 142 -23.66 25.27 -29.12
N ASN A 143 -24.69 24.60 -28.61
CA ASN A 143 -25.85 24.20 -29.42
C ASN A 143 -26.60 25.41 -29.97
N VAL A 144 -26.70 26.50 -29.19
CA VAL A 144 -27.27 27.76 -29.68
C VAL A 144 -26.42 28.36 -30.79
N MET A 145 -25.10 28.42 -30.62
CA MET A 145 -24.17 28.92 -31.65
C MET A 145 -24.23 28.09 -32.93
N LEU A 146 -24.26 26.76 -32.82
CA LEU A 146 -24.39 25.85 -33.95
C LEU A 146 -25.75 26.00 -34.64
N GLY A 147 -26.83 26.17 -33.88
CA GLY A 147 -28.16 26.45 -34.44
C GLY A 147 -28.22 27.77 -35.21
N MET A 148 -27.57 28.83 -34.70
CA MET A 148 -27.44 30.10 -35.43
C MET A 148 -26.58 29.95 -36.69
N ASN A 149 -25.48 29.21 -36.60
CA ASN A 149 -24.60 28.92 -37.73
C ASN A 149 -25.32 28.13 -38.83
N GLU A 150 -26.21 27.22 -38.46
CA GLU A 150 -27.05 26.47 -39.41
C GLU A 150 -28.02 27.40 -40.17
N MET A 151 -28.59 28.40 -39.50
CA MET A 151 -29.40 29.42 -40.18
C MET A 151 -28.55 30.22 -41.18
N ILE A 152 -27.32 30.59 -40.83
CA ILE A 152 -26.39 31.28 -41.73
C ILE A 152 -26.06 30.40 -42.95
N LEU A 153 -25.80 29.10 -42.75
CA LEU A 153 -25.55 28.16 -43.85
C LEU A 153 -26.75 28.03 -44.80
N ARG A 154 -27.97 28.13 -44.27
CA ARG A 154 -29.20 28.02 -45.04
C ARG A 154 -29.54 29.30 -45.81
N GLU A 155 -29.31 30.47 -45.21
CA GLU A 155 -29.76 31.76 -45.75
C GLU A 155 -28.68 32.53 -46.53
N SER A 156 -27.39 32.24 -46.32
CA SER A 156 -26.32 33.00 -46.97
C SER A 156 -26.12 32.62 -48.45
N GLU A 157 -26.13 33.64 -49.31
CA GLU A 157 -25.79 33.53 -50.74
C GLU A 157 -24.29 33.73 -51.03
N SER A 158 -23.49 34.15 -50.04
CA SER A 158 -22.05 34.34 -50.18
C SER A 158 -21.31 33.03 -49.91
N GLU A 159 -20.58 32.53 -50.92
CA GLU A 159 -19.78 31.31 -50.79
C GLU A 159 -18.69 31.44 -49.71
N GLU A 160 -18.14 32.65 -49.52
CA GLU A 160 -17.13 32.91 -48.49
C GLU A 160 -17.72 32.81 -47.08
N ILE A 161 -18.92 33.36 -46.86
CA ILE A 161 -19.63 33.25 -45.57
C ILE A 161 -20.01 31.80 -45.30
N ARG A 162 -20.45 31.04 -46.31
CA ARG A 162 -20.72 29.60 -46.19
C ARG A 162 -19.47 28.81 -45.80
N GLN A 163 -18.29 29.16 -46.33
CA GLN A 163 -17.03 28.52 -45.92
C GLN A 163 -16.66 28.82 -44.47
N TYR A 164 -16.83 30.06 -44.00
CA TYR A 164 -16.65 30.40 -42.59
C TYR A 164 -17.63 29.63 -41.69
N ALA A 165 -18.91 29.56 -42.08
CA ALA A 165 -19.93 28.86 -41.32
C ALA A 165 -19.67 27.35 -41.24
N LYS A 166 -19.21 26.70 -42.33
CA LYS A 166 -18.76 25.29 -42.30
C LYS A 166 -17.56 25.08 -41.37
N SER A 167 -16.66 26.05 -41.29
CA SER A 167 -15.50 26.00 -40.39
C SER A 167 -15.92 26.11 -38.92
N ILE A 168 -16.90 26.95 -38.61
CA ILE A 168 -17.52 27.07 -37.28
C ILE A 168 -18.22 25.77 -36.89
N GLU A 169 -19.00 25.18 -37.80
CA GLU A 169 -19.70 23.90 -37.59
C GLU A 169 -18.70 22.79 -37.23
N ARG A 170 -17.65 22.61 -38.04
CA ARG A 170 -16.61 21.60 -37.80
C ARG A 170 -15.90 21.80 -36.45
N SER A 171 -15.58 23.05 -36.12
CA SER A 171 -14.90 23.39 -34.86
C SER A 171 -15.81 23.18 -33.64
N GLY A 172 -17.10 23.52 -33.75
CA GLY A 172 -18.08 23.29 -32.69
C GLY A 172 -18.33 21.80 -32.45
N GLY A 173 -18.46 21.00 -33.51
CA GLY A 173 -18.54 19.55 -33.41
C GLY A 173 -17.31 18.93 -32.74
N TYR A 174 -16.11 19.39 -33.12
CA TYR A 174 -14.87 18.95 -32.49
C TYR A 174 -14.81 19.31 -30.99
N LEU A 175 -15.25 20.52 -30.60
CA LEU A 175 -15.29 20.93 -29.20
C LEU A 175 -16.24 20.05 -28.37
N ILE A 176 -17.42 19.71 -28.91
CA ILE A 176 -18.35 18.78 -28.25
C ILE A 176 -17.70 17.40 -28.05
N SER A 177 -16.98 16.89 -29.06
CA SER A 177 -16.25 15.63 -28.96
C SER A 177 -15.19 15.68 -27.85
N LEU A 178 -14.39 16.75 -27.76
CA LEU A 178 -13.41 16.91 -26.68
C LEU A 178 -14.04 16.91 -25.29
N ILE A 179 -15.17 17.58 -25.11
CA ILE A 179 -15.89 17.60 -23.83
C ILE A 179 -16.38 16.19 -23.47
N ASN A 180 -16.96 15.46 -24.44
CA ASN A 180 -17.40 14.08 -24.21
C ASN A 180 -16.23 13.17 -23.83
N ASN A 181 -15.09 13.29 -24.51
CA ASN A 181 -13.89 12.51 -24.18
C ASN A 181 -13.41 12.76 -22.73
N ILE A 182 -13.44 14.01 -22.26
CA ILE A 182 -13.09 14.34 -20.87
C ILE A 182 -14.08 13.71 -19.89
N LEU A 183 -15.38 13.71 -20.20
CA LEU A 183 -16.39 13.05 -19.38
C LEU A 183 -16.20 11.54 -19.32
N ASP A 184 -15.89 10.91 -20.45
CA ASP A 184 -15.69 9.47 -20.53
C ASP A 184 -14.48 9.04 -19.70
N ILE A 185 -13.36 9.79 -19.79
CA ILE A 185 -12.20 9.58 -18.90
C ILE A 185 -12.61 9.70 -17.42
N SER A 186 -13.42 10.70 -17.05
CA SER A 186 -13.88 10.85 -15.67
C SER A 186 -14.77 9.68 -15.21
N ARG A 187 -15.55 9.06 -16.10
CA ARG A 187 -16.36 7.86 -15.80
C ARG A 187 -15.48 6.63 -15.63
N ILE A 188 -14.45 6.48 -16.45
CA ILE A 188 -13.44 5.41 -16.35
C ILE A 188 -12.70 5.51 -15.01
N GLU A 189 -12.16 6.68 -14.67
CA GLU A 189 -11.42 6.92 -13.42
C GLU A 189 -12.27 6.64 -12.17
N SER A 190 -13.58 6.87 -12.26
CA SER A 190 -14.51 6.61 -11.15
C SER A 190 -15.12 5.19 -11.15
N GLY A 191 -14.75 4.34 -12.11
CA GLY A 191 -15.29 2.98 -12.25
C GLY A 191 -16.78 2.93 -12.60
N LYS A 192 -17.32 4.01 -13.19
CA LYS A 192 -18.74 4.15 -13.54
C LYS A 192 -19.02 3.97 -15.04
N MET A 193 -18.02 3.56 -15.82
CA MET A 193 -18.22 3.23 -17.22
C MET A 193 -18.78 1.82 -17.33
N GLU A 194 -20.02 1.72 -17.78
CA GLU A 194 -20.66 0.44 -18.09
C GLU A 194 -20.55 0.17 -19.59
N ILE A 195 -20.26 -1.07 -19.95
CA ILE A 195 -20.21 -1.53 -21.34
C ILE A 195 -21.52 -2.26 -21.61
N GLU A 196 -22.27 -1.81 -22.62
CA GLU A 196 -23.45 -2.51 -23.10
C GLU A 196 -23.07 -3.45 -24.24
N GLU A 197 -23.31 -4.76 -24.08
CA GLU A 197 -23.14 -5.73 -25.16
C GLU A 197 -24.35 -5.71 -26.10
N GLY A 198 -24.10 -5.46 -27.39
CA GLY A 198 -25.13 -5.41 -28.43
C GLY A 198 -24.65 -6.04 -29.74
N LYS A 199 -25.60 -6.47 -30.57
CA LYS A 199 -25.29 -6.92 -31.94
C LYS A 199 -25.09 -5.71 -32.84
N TYR A 200 -23.97 -5.67 -33.55
CA TYR A 200 -23.67 -4.64 -34.56
C TYR A 200 -23.23 -5.28 -35.87
N GLU A 201 -23.46 -4.59 -36.99
CA GLU A 201 -22.98 -5.03 -38.30
C GLU A 201 -21.59 -4.42 -38.56
N LEU A 202 -20.56 -5.27 -38.60
CA LEU A 202 -19.16 -4.83 -38.77
C LEU A 202 -18.96 -3.97 -40.02
N ARG A 203 -19.70 -4.26 -41.10
CA ARG A 203 -19.60 -3.51 -42.36
C ARG A 203 -20.04 -2.05 -42.19
N GLN A 204 -21.17 -1.84 -41.52
CA GLN A 204 -21.66 -0.49 -41.22
C GLN A 204 -20.69 0.27 -40.31
N LEU A 205 -20.14 -0.42 -39.30
CA LEU A 205 -19.18 0.19 -38.38
C LEU A 205 -17.91 0.66 -39.09
N LEU A 206 -17.41 -0.11 -40.07
CA LEU A 206 -16.21 0.25 -40.84
C LEU A 206 -16.47 1.42 -41.81
N ASP A 207 -17.67 1.51 -42.38
CA ASP A 207 -18.07 2.60 -43.28
C ASP A 207 -18.25 3.93 -42.52
N GLU A 208 -18.55 3.91 -41.21
CA GLU A 208 -18.66 5.12 -40.38
C GLU A 208 -17.31 5.67 -39.90
N VAL A 209 -16.25 4.86 -39.90
CA VAL A 209 -14.92 5.21 -39.34
C VAL A 209 -13.92 5.62 -40.42
N MET A 210 -14.13 5.23 -41.68
CA MET A 210 -13.30 5.60 -42.84
C MET A 210 -13.74 6.89 -43.52
#